data_AF-A0A838NPJ8-F1
#
_entry.id   AF-A0A838NPJ8-F1
#
_cell.length_a   1.000
_cell.length_b   1.000
_cell.length_c   1.000
_cell.angle_alpha   90.00
_cell.angle_beta   90.00
_cell.angle_gamma   90.00
#
_symmetry.space_group_name_H-M   'P 1'
#
loop_
_entity.id
_entity.type
_entity.pdbx_description
1 polymer ?
#
loop_
_entity_poly.entity_id
_entity_poly.type
_entity_poly.pdbx_seq_one_letter_code
_entity_poly.pdbx_strand_id
1 'polypeptide(L)'
;MAEIVGLGASRIVLSVELTTDEMIAVSAPWSGSGFDAIIYGRPEGMTIEHCVLSAAFDREPTTCRDLCVRDHPDVGLTDPAGYSFSVATDSACRNRLLHSRPIEASEFVPRLWRAGLRSYRLLFNVRHERVGDLTRSYRAFRDAIDAGSRPVGSPRELVRSAFTRGHFARAV
;
A
#
# COMPACT_ATOMS: atom_id res chain seq x y z
N MET A 1 -7.10 -13.94 16.37
CA MET A 1 -8.19 -12.95 16.21
C MET A 1 -8.97 -12.70 17.50
N ALA A 2 -9.32 -13.74 18.29
CA ALA A 2 -10.17 -13.60 19.49
C ALA A 2 -9.66 -12.56 20.51
N GLU A 3 -8.36 -12.52 20.80
CA GLU A 3 -7.77 -11.53 21.71
C GLU A 3 -7.93 -10.09 21.19
N ILE A 4 -7.53 -9.84 19.94
CA ILE A 4 -7.59 -8.51 19.30
C ILE A 4 -9.06 -8.04 19.16
N VAL A 5 -9.99 -8.95 18.86
CA VAL A 5 -11.43 -8.67 18.83
C VAL A 5 -11.98 -8.40 20.24
N GLY A 6 -11.49 -9.12 21.26
CA GLY A 6 -11.81 -8.87 22.66
C GLY A 6 -11.39 -7.48 23.14
N LEU A 7 -10.35 -6.90 22.51
CA LEU A 7 -9.93 -5.50 22.71
C LEU A 7 -10.74 -4.48 21.89
N GLY A 8 -11.77 -4.91 21.15
CA GLY A 8 -12.68 -4.04 20.40
C GLY A 8 -12.33 -3.85 18.93
N ALA A 9 -11.30 -4.54 18.39
CA ALA A 9 -11.01 -4.46 16.96
C ALA A 9 -12.09 -5.16 16.13
N SER A 10 -12.56 -4.49 15.07
CA SER A 10 -13.55 -5.05 14.15
C SER A 10 -12.93 -5.75 12.94
N ARG A 11 -11.69 -5.41 12.58
CA ARG A 11 -10.97 -5.96 11.43
C ARG A 11 -9.45 -5.94 11.66
N ILE A 12 -8.74 -6.86 11.00
CA ILE A 12 -7.28 -7.00 11.02
C ILE A 12 -6.76 -6.82 9.60
N VAL A 13 -5.75 -5.95 9.42
CA VAL A 13 -5.04 -5.85 8.14
C VAL A 13 -3.90 -6.85 8.13
N LEU A 14 -3.89 -7.75 7.15
CA LEU A 14 -2.82 -8.70 6.96
C LEU A 14 -1.52 -7.97 6.57
N SER A 15 -0.39 -8.50 7.07
CA SER A 15 0.92 -7.94 6.78
C SER A 15 1.21 -7.97 5.27
N VAL A 16 1.85 -6.91 4.77
CA VAL A 16 2.30 -6.77 3.37
C VAL A 16 3.42 -7.75 2.99
N GLU A 17 4.04 -8.37 4.00
CA GLU A 17 5.13 -9.34 3.86
C GLU A 17 4.61 -10.78 3.66
N LEU A 18 3.30 -11.01 3.82
CA LEU A 18 2.71 -12.33 3.64
C LEU A 18 2.51 -12.66 2.16
N THR A 19 2.78 -13.91 1.81
CA THR A 19 2.35 -14.48 0.53
C THR A 19 0.85 -14.70 0.48
N THR A 20 0.31 -14.87 -0.73
CA THR A 20 -1.11 -15.21 -0.92
C THR A 20 -1.52 -16.44 -0.11
N ASP A 21 -0.62 -17.43 0.00
CA ASP A 21 -0.88 -18.70 0.68
C ASP A 21 -0.88 -18.52 2.20
N GLU A 22 0.03 -17.71 2.72
CA GLU A 22 0.08 -17.37 4.14
C GLU A 22 -1.10 -16.49 4.55
N MET A 23 -1.52 -15.54 3.72
CA MET A 23 -2.75 -14.76 3.96
C MET A 23 -3.98 -15.65 4.08
N ILE A 24 -4.09 -16.66 3.19
CA ILE A 24 -5.17 -17.65 3.23
C ILE A 24 -5.06 -18.50 4.49
N ALA A 25 -3.87 -19.00 4.82
CA ALA A 25 -3.65 -19.84 5.99
C ALA A 25 -3.98 -19.11 7.31
N VAL A 26 -3.53 -17.86 7.47
CA VAL A 26 -3.78 -17.04 8.66
C VAL A 26 -5.26 -16.74 8.84
N SER A 27 -6.00 -16.51 7.74
CA SER A 27 -7.42 -16.14 7.80
C SER A 27 -8.39 -17.32 7.72
N ALA A 28 -7.91 -18.52 7.40
CA ALA A 28 -8.71 -19.73 7.24
C ALA A 28 -9.62 -20.07 8.45
N PRO A 29 -9.19 -19.94 9.72
CA PRO A 29 -10.06 -20.23 10.86
C PRO A 29 -11.32 -19.35 10.95
N TRP A 30 -11.35 -18.23 10.22
CA TRP A 30 -12.47 -17.30 10.15
C TRP A 30 -13.07 -17.22 8.73
N SER A 31 -12.71 -18.15 7.85
CA SER A 31 -13.12 -18.15 6.44
C SER A 31 -12.86 -16.81 5.75
N GLY A 32 -11.73 -16.15 6.06
CA GLY A 32 -11.39 -14.83 5.53
C GLY A 32 -12.13 -13.65 6.15
N SER A 33 -13.15 -13.89 6.99
CA SER A 33 -13.94 -12.83 7.62
C SER A 33 -13.10 -12.04 8.65
N GLY A 34 -13.34 -10.73 8.72
CA GLY A 34 -12.60 -9.83 9.62
C GLY A 34 -11.19 -9.48 9.16
N PHE A 35 -10.75 -9.90 7.97
CA PHE A 35 -9.42 -9.57 7.44
C PHE A 35 -9.47 -8.64 6.22
N ASP A 36 -8.49 -7.73 6.14
CA ASP A 36 -8.20 -6.89 4.99
C ASP A 36 -6.84 -7.26 4.40
N ALA A 37 -6.69 -7.17 3.08
CA ALA A 37 -5.38 -7.24 2.41
C ALA A 37 -5.07 -5.92 1.69
N ILE A 38 -3.83 -5.42 1.83
CA ILE A 38 -3.37 -4.28 1.04
C ILE A 38 -3.02 -4.78 -0.36
N ILE A 39 -3.77 -4.35 -1.37
CA ILE A 39 -3.61 -4.82 -2.76
C ILE A 39 -3.04 -3.75 -3.68
N TYR A 40 -2.90 -2.52 -3.19
CA TYR A 40 -2.32 -1.41 -3.93
C TYR A 40 -1.60 -0.43 -3.02
N GLY A 41 -0.54 0.19 -3.53
CA GLY A 41 0.11 1.35 -2.94
C GLY A 41 1.53 1.05 -2.48
N ARG A 42 2.19 2.02 -1.84
CA ARG A 42 3.60 1.89 -1.42
C ARG A 42 3.69 1.67 0.08
N PRO A 43 4.02 0.47 0.57
CA PRO A 43 4.33 0.29 1.98
C PRO A 43 5.53 1.15 2.40
N GLU A 44 5.56 1.51 3.68
CA GLU A 44 6.73 2.12 4.31
C GLU A 44 7.84 1.07 4.40
N GLY A 45 8.99 1.35 3.79
CA GLY A 45 10.18 0.48 3.88
C GLY A 45 11.11 0.87 5.04
N MET A 46 11.12 2.15 5.41
CA MET A 46 11.99 2.66 6.47
C MET A 46 11.37 3.85 7.19
N THR A 47 11.51 3.87 8.53
CA THR A 47 11.27 5.05 9.35
C THR A 47 12.59 5.77 9.58
N ILE A 48 12.60 7.08 9.35
CA ILE A 48 13.75 7.95 9.54
C ILE A 48 13.39 8.98 10.61
N GLU A 49 14.09 8.92 11.74
CA GLU A 49 13.92 9.81 12.88
C GLU A 49 14.60 11.18 12.69
N HIS A 50 15.35 11.33 11.59
CA HIS A 50 15.95 12.60 11.17
C HIS A 50 15.22 13.17 9.94
N CYS A 51 15.12 14.49 9.87
CA CYS A 51 14.48 15.17 8.74
C CYS A 51 15.41 15.19 7.52
N VAL A 52 15.13 14.35 6.52
CA VAL A 52 15.95 14.27 5.30
C VAL A 52 15.84 15.54 4.46
N LEU A 53 14.73 16.26 4.56
CA LEU A 53 14.55 17.54 3.89
C LEU A 53 15.46 18.62 4.48
N SER A 54 15.56 18.68 5.81
CA SER A 54 16.43 19.63 6.51
C SER A 54 17.89 19.44 6.08
N ALA A 55 18.35 18.19 6.07
CA ALA A 55 19.68 17.83 5.61
C ALA A 55 19.91 18.14 4.11
N ALA A 56 18.93 17.89 3.25
CA ALA A 56 19.06 18.09 1.80
C ALA A 56 19.03 19.57 1.39
N PHE A 57 18.25 20.39 2.09
CA PHE A 57 18.05 21.81 1.76
C PHE A 57 18.83 22.76 2.68
N ASP A 58 19.73 22.23 3.52
CA ASP A 58 20.57 22.96 4.47
C ASP A 58 19.78 23.98 5.30
N ARG A 59 18.68 23.50 5.90
CA ARG A 59 17.75 24.36 6.64
C ARG A 59 17.28 23.68 7.91
N GLU A 60 17.47 24.34 9.05
CA GLU A 60 16.87 23.94 10.33
C GLU A 60 15.43 24.48 10.41
N PRO A 61 14.38 23.65 10.31
CA PRO A 61 13.02 24.14 10.33
C PRO A 61 12.59 24.44 11.77
N THR A 62 12.31 25.70 12.09
CA THR A 62 11.65 26.08 13.36
C THR A 62 10.20 25.60 13.42
N THR A 63 9.55 25.43 12.27
CA THR A 63 8.29 24.68 12.11
C THR A 63 8.32 23.89 10.80
N CYS A 64 7.84 22.65 10.80
CA CYS A 64 7.86 21.78 9.62
C CYS A 64 6.91 22.24 8.49
N ARG A 65 6.02 23.21 8.75
CA ARG A 65 5.06 23.74 7.77
C ARG A 65 5.75 24.38 6.56
N ASP A 66 6.85 25.07 6.79
CA ASP A 66 7.51 25.81 5.72
C ASP A 66 8.17 24.86 4.74
N LEU A 67 8.88 23.84 5.24
CA LEU A 67 9.70 22.98 4.41
C LEU A 67 8.90 21.87 3.70
N CYS A 68 8.23 20.96 4.43
CA CYS A 68 7.59 19.80 3.79
C CYS A 68 6.15 20.05 3.31
N VAL A 69 5.48 21.12 3.77
CA VAL A 69 4.09 21.40 3.38
C VAL A 69 4.00 22.48 2.29
N ARG A 70 4.83 23.54 2.39
CA ARG A 70 4.80 24.67 1.44
C ARG A 70 5.89 24.58 0.38
N ASP A 71 7.15 24.46 0.79
CA ASP A 71 8.29 24.67 -0.11
C ASP A 71 8.65 23.38 -0.90
N HIS A 72 8.58 22.21 -0.24
CA HIS A 72 8.94 20.90 -0.81
C HIS A 72 7.85 19.84 -0.51
N PRO A 73 6.65 19.98 -1.09
CA PRO A 73 5.51 19.08 -0.84
C PRO A 73 5.63 17.70 -1.49
N ASP A 74 6.63 17.49 -2.35
CA ASP A 74 6.93 16.25 -3.05
C ASP A 74 8.46 16.05 -3.06
N VAL A 75 8.94 15.08 -2.28
CA VAL A 75 10.37 14.80 -2.10
C VAL A 75 10.60 13.31 -2.26
N GLY A 76 11.69 12.96 -2.93
CA GLY A 76 12.16 11.59 -3.05
C GLY A 76 13.67 11.48 -2.82
N LEU A 77 14.10 10.30 -2.39
CA LEU A 77 15.51 9.92 -2.32
C LEU A 77 15.82 8.98 -3.47
N THR A 78 16.93 9.21 -4.15
CA THR A 78 17.40 8.34 -5.23
C THR A 78 18.56 7.50 -4.71
N ASP A 79 18.46 6.19 -4.83
CA ASP A 79 19.54 5.28 -4.47
C ASP A 79 20.64 5.26 -5.55
N PRO A 80 21.83 4.67 -5.27
CA PRO A 80 22.90 4.56 -6.27
C PRO A 80 22.55 3.73 -7.51
N ALA A 81 21.53 2.88 -7.43
CA ALA A 81 21.01 2.10 -8.57
C ALA A 81 20.01 2.89 -9.43
N GLY A 82 19.67 4.13 -9.04
CA GLY A 82 18.78 5.03 -9.76
C GLY A 82 17.29 4.86 -9.41
N TYR A 83 16.94 4.08 -8.39
CA TYR A 83 15.56 4.00 -7.93
C TYR A 83 15.20 5.22 -7.08
N SER A 84 14.06 5.83 -7.38
CA SER A 84 13.52 6.95 -6.60
C SER A 84 12.44 6.46 -5.63
N PHE A 85 12.59 6.84 -4.36
CA PHE A 85 11.72 6.47 -3.25
C PHE A 85 11.08 7.73 -2.69
N SER A 86 9.75 7.80 -2.67
CA SER A 86 9.03 8.95 -2.11
C SER A 86 9.20 9.03 -0.60
N VAL A 87 9.33 10.25 -0.08
CA VAL A 87 9.41 10.53 1.35
C VAL A 87 8.07 11.08 1.82
N ALA A 88 7.38 10.31 2.65
CA ALA A 88 6.21 10.77 3.38
C ALA A 88 6.65 11.43 4.70
N THR A 89 5.86 12.39 5.19
CA THR A 89 6.09 13.02 6.50
C THR A 89 4.83 12.90 7.34
N ASP A 90 4.99 12.57 8.63
CA ASP A 90 3.88 12.53 9.58
C ASP A 90 3.76 13.84 10.38
N SER A 91 2.72 13.95 11.20
CA SER A 91 2.47 15.14 12.03
C SER A 91 3.52 15.37 13.12
N ALA A 92 4.38 14.38 13.41
CA ALA A 92 5.50 14.48 14.35
C ALA A 92 6.83 14.76 13.61
N CYS A 93 6.77 15.12 12.33
CA CYS A 93 7.93 15.39 11.47
C CYS A 93 8.86 14.19 11.26
N ARG A 94 8.41 12.96 11.53
CA ARG A 94 9.18 11.77 11.16
C ARG A 94 9.04 11.53 9.67
N ASN A 95 10.12 11.10 9.04
CA ASN A 95 10.16 10.85 7.61
C ASN A 95 9.98 9.35 7.37
N ARG A 96 9.17 8.99 6.37
CA ARG A 96 8.89 7.61 5.97
C ARG A 96 9.33 7.42 4.54
N LEU A 97 10.30 6.54 4.34
CA LEU A 97 10.73 6.17 3.00
C LEU A 97 9.77 5.11 2.45
N LEU A 98 9.05 5.47 1.40
CA LEU A 98 8.10 4.61 0.74
C LEU A 98 8.79 3.82 -0.37
N HIS A 99 8.35 2.58 -0.62
CA HIS A 99 8.87 1.79 -1.74
C HIS A 99 8.80 2.53 -3.08
N SER A 100 9.83 2.36 -3.92
CA SER A 100 9.96 3.06 -5.20
C SER A 100 8.81 2.76 -6.19
N ARG A 101 8.28 1.54 -6.13
CA ARG A 101 7.12 1.10 -6.91
C ARG A 101 5.97 0.68 -5.99
N PRO A 102 4.70 0.92 -6.39
CA PRO A 102 3.57 0.42 -5.63
C PRO A 102 3.47 -1.09 -5.77
N ILE A 103 2.94 -1.73 -4.74
CA ILE A 103 2.30 -3.04 -4.88
C ILE A 103 1.09 -2.88 -5.81
N GLU A 104 0.91 -3.84 -6.71
CA GLU A 104 -0.31 -4.03 -7.48
C GLU A 104 -0.63 -5.53 -7.49
N ALA A 105 -1.66 -5.92 -6.73
CA ALA A 105 -1.96 -7.32 -6.44
C ALA A 105 -3.28 -7.82 -7.06
N SER A 106 -3.85 -7.11 -8.04
CA SER A 106 -5.14 -7.48 -8.66
C SER A 106 -5.18 -8.91 -9.18
N GLU A 107 -4.07 -9.46 -9.67
CA GLU A 107 -3.99 -10.85 -10.15
C GLU A 107 -4.23 -11.89 -9.04
N PHE A 108 -3.96 -11.55 -7.77
CA PHE A 108 -4.11 -12.45 -6.63
C PHE A 108 -5.48 -12.33 -5.96
N VAL A 109 -6.19 -11.23 -6.21
CA VAL A 109 -7.52 -10.96 -5.64
C VAL A 109 -8.52 -12.08 -5.93
N PRO A 110 -8.65 -12.67 -7.14
CA PRO A 110 -9.57 -13.80 -7.36
C PRO A 110 -9.29 -15.01 -6.46
N ARG A 111 -8.03 -15.28 -6.14
CA ARG A 111 -7.65 -16.39 -5.25
C ARG A 111 -8.00 -16.07 -3.79
N LEU A 112 -7.68 -14.87 -3.34
CA LEU A 112 -8.06 -14.38 -2.00
C LEU A 112 -9.58 -14.33 -1.83
N TRP A 113 -10.31 -13.93 -2.88
CA TRP A 113 -11.76 -13.94 -2.91
C TRP A 113 -12.32 -15.36 -2.76
N ARG A 114 -11.81 -16.34 -3.50
CA ARG A 114 -12.25 -17.74 -3.31
C ARG A 114 -11.96 -18.27 -1.91
N ALA A 115 -10.92 -17.77 -1.25
CA ALA A 115 -10.58 -18.11 0.13
C ALA A 115 -11.40 -17.36 1.21
N GLY A 116 -12.31 -16.48 0.81
CA GLY A 116 -13.23 -15.79 1.72
C GLY A 116 -12.84 -14.37 2.14
N LEU A 117 -11.68 -13.85 1.72
CA LEU A 117 -11.36 -12.43 1.92
C LEU A 117 -12.25 -11.57 1.03
N ARG A 118 -12.93 -10.58 1.63
CA ARG A 118 -13.91 -9.71 0.92
C ARG A 118 -13.57 -8.23 0.94
N SER A 119 -12.49 -7.85 1.63
CA SER A 119 -12.12 -6.46 1.84
C SER A 119 -10.65 -6.27 1.52
N TYR A 120 -10.38 -5.17 0.82
CA TYR A 120 -9.06 -4.86 0.29
C TYR A 120 -8.76 -3.38 0.48
N ARG A 121 -7.50 -3.05 0.72
CA ARG A 121 -7.04 -1.68 0.95
C ARG A 121 -6.15 -1.20 -0.19
N LEU A 122 -6.37 0.06 -0.56
CA LEU A 122 -5.53 0.81 -1.49
C LEU A 122 -4.86 1.92 -0.68
N LEU A 123 -3.52 1.95 -0.66
CA LEU A 123 -2.76 3.00 0.02
C LEU A 123 -2.43 4.09 -1.00
N PHE A 124 -2.99 5.28 -0.79
CA PHE A 124 -2.66 6.48 -1.56
C PHE A 124 -1.84 7.39 -0.66
N ASN A 125 -0.52 7.37 -0.84
CA ASN A 125 0.43 8.00 0.06
C ASN A 125 1.56 8.75 -0.65
N VAL A 126 1.48 8.89 -1.98
CA VAL A 126 2.32 9.82 -2.74
C VAL A 126 1.48 10.87 -3.46
N ARG A 127 2.12 11.98 -3.82
CA ARG A 127 1.49 13.03 -4.62
C ARG A 127 1.19 12.50 -6.03
N HIS A 128 0.21 13.12 -6.69
CA HIS A 128 -0.12 12.87 -8.10
C HIS A 128 -0.60 11.44 -8.43
N GLU A 129 -0.98 10.64 -7.42
CA GLU A 129 -1.62 9.35 -7.67
C GLU A 129 -2.99 9.52 -8.33
N ARG A 130 -3.33 8.61 -9.24
CA ARG A 130 -4.61 8.56 -9.96
C ARG A 130 -5.73 7.96 -9.09
N VAL A 131 -5.95 8.50 -7.89
CA VAL A 131 -6.84 7.96 -6.84
C VAL A 131 -8.21 7.57 -7.38
N GLY A 132 -8.84 8.47 -8.14
CA GLY A 132 -10.18 8.24 -8.69
C GLY A 132 -10.23 7.10 -9.72
N ASP A 133 -9.25 7.05 -10.63
CA ASP A 133 -9.19 6.01 -11.66
C ASP A 133 -8.89 4.64 -11.06
N LEU A 134 -7.91 4.58 -10.16
CA LEU A 134 -7.51 3.35 -9.48
C LEU A 134 -8.65 2.81 -8.63
N THR A 135 -9.30 3.66 -7.84
CA THR A 135 -10.43 3.25 -7.01
C THR A 135 -11.61 2.76 -7.86
N ARG A 136 -11.95 3.46 -8.96
CA ARG A 136 -12.99 3.00 -9.90
C ARG A 136 -12.64 1.65 -10.52
N SER A 137 -11.40 1.48 -10.96
CA SER A 137 -10.93 0.24 -11.59
C SER A 137 -10.96 -0.94 -10.60
N TYR A 138 -10.45 -0.77 -9.37
CA TYR A 138 -10.52 -1.81 -8.34
C TYR A 138 -11.95 -2.15 -7.93
N ARG A 139 -12.86 -1.17 -7.86
CA ARG A 139 -14.28 -1.42 -7.59
C ARG A 139 -14.92 -2.25 -8.70
N ALA A 140 -14.78 -1.82 -9.96
CA ALA A 140 -15.32 -2.57 -11.10
C ALA A 140 -14.75 -4.00 -11.18
N PHE A 141 -13.45 -4.15 -10.90
CA PHE A 141 -12.79 -5.45 -10.85
C PHE A 141 -13.35 -6.34 -9.74
N ARG A 142 -13.54 -5.80 -8.53
CA ARG A 142 -14.14 -6.52 -7.39
C ARG A 142 -15.60 -6.89 -7.66
N ASP A 143 -16.40 -5.99 -8.21
CA ASP A 143 -17.81 -6.23 -8.52
C ASP A 143 -17.97 -7.31 -9.60
N ALA A 144 -17.08 -7.32 -10.60
CA ALA A 144 -17.07 -8.38 -11.61
C ALA A 144 -16.78 -9.76 -11.00
N ILE A 145 -15.83 -9.84 -10.06
CA ILE A 145 -15.51 -11.08 -9.33
C ILE A 145 -16.70 -11.53 -8.46
N ASP A 146 -17.34 -10.60 -7.76
CA ASP A 146 -18.53 -10.86 -6.94
C ASP A 146 -19.68 -11.44 -7.79
N ALA A 147 -19.88 -10.87 -8.99
CA ALA A 147 -20.86 -11.35 -9.97
C ALA A 147 -20.46 -12.66 -10.70
N GLY A 148 -19.28 -13.22 -10.45
CA GLY A 148 -18.77 -14.40 -11.17
C GLY A 148 -18.46 -14.15 -12.65
N SER A 149 -18.35 -12.88 -13.04
CA SER A 149 -18.05 -12.44 -14.40
C SER A 149 -16.56 -12.14 -14.59
N ARG A 150 -16.11 -12.06 -15.85
CA ARG A 150 -14.75 -11.62 -16.16
C ARG A 150 -14.65 -10.08 -16.04
N PRO A 151 -13.70 -9.53 -15.27
CA PRO A 151 -13.49 -8.08 -15.23
C PRO A 151 -13.20 -7.48 -16.60
N VAL A 152 -13.82 -6.34 -16.89
CA VAL A 152 -13.52 -5.53 -18.08
C VAL A 152 -12.32 -4.65 -17.77
N GLY A 153 -11.13 -5.10 -18.17
CA GLY A 153 -9.84 -4.45 -17.87
C GLY A 153 -9.26 -4.86 -16.51
N SER A 154 -8.05 -4.37 -16.24
CA SER A 154 -7.33 -4.63 -14.99
C SER A 154 -6.79 -3.33 -14.37
N PRO A 155 -6.86 -3.16 -13.03
CA PRO A 155 -6.17 -2.07 -12.34
C PRO A 155 -4.68 -1.96 -12.70
N ARG A 156 -4.06 -3.09 -13.05
CA ARG A 156 -2.67 -3.18 -13.52
C ARG A 156 -2.40 -2.32 -14.76
N GLU A 157 -3.37 -2.16 -15.66
CA GLU A 157 -3.22 -1.37 -16.88
C GLU A 157 -2.97 0.11 -16.58
N LEU A 158 -3.47 0.60 -15.45
CA LEU A 158 -3.29 2.00 -15.01
C LEU A 158 -1.86 2.28 -14.52
N VAL A 159 -1.12 1.25 -14.09
CA VAL A 159 0.27 1.35 -13.62
C VAL A 159 1.29 0.72 -14.58
N ARG A 160 0.84 0.01 -15.62
CA ARG A 160 1.68 -0.61 -16.67
C ARG A 160 2.80 -1.47 -16.06
N SER A 161 4.07 -1.15 -16.30
CA SER A 161 5.25 -1.84 -15.75
C SER A 161 5.79 -1.22 -14.46
N ALA A 162 5.21 -0.10 -14.00
CA ALA A 162 5.66 0.63 -12.83
C ALA A 162 5.03 0.09 -11.54
N PHE A 163 5.14 -1.22 -11.30
CA PHE A 163 4.64 -1.89 -10.09
C PHE A 163 5.56 -3.03 -9.64
N THR A 164 5.31 -3.52 -8.42
CA THR A 164 5.81 -4.80 -7.91
C THR A 164 4.64 -5.68 -7.49
N ARG A 165 4.82 -7.00 -7.53
CA ARG A 165 3.85 -7.95 -6.98
C ARG A 165 3.90 -8.01 -5.44
N GLY A 166 4.88 -7.36 -4.83
CA GLY A 166 5.15 -7.51 -3.39
C GLY A 166 5.40 -8.96 -3.03
N HIS A 167 5.04 -9.35 -1.80
CA HIS A 167 5.22 -10.70 -1.30
C HIS A 167 4.12 -11.67 -1.75
N PHE A 168 3.08 -11.19 -2.45
CA PHE A 168 1.97 -12.03 -2.91
C PHE A 168 2.42 -13.23 -3.74
N ALA A 169 3.48 -13.05 -4.52
CA ALA A 169 4.22 -14.13 -5.16
C ALA A 169 5.36 -14.58 -4.23
N ARG A 170 5.53 -15.89 -4.07
CA ARG A 170 6.70 -16.45 -3.39
C ARG A 170 7.95 -15.96 -4.12
N ALA A 171 8.92 -15.40 -3.38
CA ALA A 171 10.24 -15.15 -3.95
C ALA A 171 10.79 -16.48 -4.46
N VAL A 172 11.12 -16.52 -5.75
CA VAL A 172 11.78 -17.67 -6.38
C VAL A 172 13.28 -17.55 -6.18
#